data_AF-A0A6M0GGB4-F1
#
_entry.id   AF-A0A6M0GGB4-F1
#
_cell.length_a   1.000
_cell.length_b   1.000
_cell.length_c   1.000
_cell.angle_alpha   90.00
_cell.angle_beta   90.00
_cell.angle_gamma   90.00
#
_symmetry.space_group_name_H-M   'P 1'
#
loop_
_entity.id
_entity.type
_entity.pdbx_description
1 polymer ?
#
loop_
_entity_poly.entity_id
_entity_poly.type
_entity_poly.pdbx_seq_one_letter_code
_entity_poly.pdbx_strand_id
1 'polypeptide(L)'
;MSPRQQEIEVWVLAGHQLPSDWHWQAIRQEINPKETYFIPLAQQQNLLDSPGEGRKILALSAAQQYDRIRQLCPEDVAVLESRIKSWIEGNNL
;
A
#
# COMPACT_ATOMS: atom_id res chain seq x y z
N MET A 1 9.89 20.01 -2.06
CA MET A 1 8.89 19.11 -2.67
C MET A 1 7.98 18.62 -1.56
N SER A 2 6.66 18.75 -1.69
CA SER A 2 5.71 18.13 -0.77
C SER A 2 5.77 16.61 -0.91
N PRO A 3 5.53 15.82 0.15
CA PRO A 3 5.32 14.37 0.01
C PRO A 3 4.14 14.17 -0.94
N ARG A 4 4.33 13.45 -2.05
CA ARG A 4 3.20 12.99 -2.86
C ARG A 4 2.47 11.93 -2.03
N GLN A 5 1.25 12.22 -1.59
CA GLN A 5 0.37 11.21 -1.03
C GLN A 5 0.27 10.06 -2.03
N GLN A 6 0.69 8.88 -1.60
CA GLN A 6 0.72 7.73 -2.49
C GLN A 6 -0.65 7.10 -2.59
N GLU A 7 -0.93 6.57 -3.78
CA GLU A 7 -2.15 5.83 -4.08
C GLU A 7 -2.28 4.60 -3.17
N ILE A 8 -3.52 4.19 -2.89
CA ILE A 8 -3.85 3.03 -2.06
C ILE A 8 -3.18 1.76 -2.61
N GLU A 9 -3.02 1.68 -3.93
CA GLU A 9 -2.32 0.62 -4.66
C GLU A 9 -0.89 0.41 -4.16
N VAL A 10 -0.16 1.46 -3.76
CA VAL A 10 1.19 1.30 -3.22
C VAL A 10 1.16 0.63 -1.84
N TRP A 11 0.16 0.95 -1.01
CA TRP A 11 0.01 0.27 0.28
C TRP A 11 -0.34 -1.20 0.10
N VAL A 12 -1.13 -1.52 -0.94
CA VAL A 12 -1.38 -2.91 -1.31
C VAL A 12 -0.06 -3.59 -1.66
N LEU A 13 0.75 -3.01 -2.57
CA LEU A 13 2.05 -3.56 -2.95
C LEU A 13 2.99 -3.79 -1.76
N ALA A 14 3.02 -2.86 -0.79
CA ALA A 14 3.83 -3.00 0.42
C ALA A 14 3.49 -4.26 1.24
N GLY A 15 2.20 -4.63 1.26
CA GLY A 15 1.69 -5.77 2.02
C GLY A 15 1.90 -7.12 1.34
N HIS A 16 2.43 -7.16 0.12
CA HIS A 16 2.67 -8.40 -0.63
C HIS A 16 4.16 -8.72 -0.72
N GLN A 17 4.46 -10.00 -0.95
CA GLN A 17 5.77 -10.41 -1.42
C GLN A 17 5.83 -10.13 -2.93
N LEU A 18 6.71 -9.20 -3.31
CA LEU A 18 6.84 -8.75 -4.69
C LEU A 18 7.88 -9.59 -5.44
N PRO A 19 7.79 -9.62 -6.79
CA PRO A 19 8.85 -10.18 -7.63
C PRO A 19 10.24 -9.63 -7.25
N SER A 20 11.27 -10.47 -7.35
CA SER A 20 12.63 -10.14 -6.88
C SER A 20 13.29 -8.99 -7.63
N ASP A 21 12.88 -8.77 -8.88
CA ASP A 21 13.32 -7.66 -9.73
C ASP A 21 12.62 -6.34 -9.41
N TRP A 22 11.55 -6.36 -8.61
CA TRP A 22 10.82 -5.17 -8.19
C TRP A 22 11.45 -4.56 -6.94
N HIS A 23 12.10 -3.42 -7.13
CA HIS A 23 12.76 -2.70 -6.06
C HIS A 23 11.77 -1.73 -5.40
N TRP A 24 11.61 -1.82 -4.08
CA TRP A 24 10.65 -0.99 -3.35
C TRP A 24 10.82 0.51 -3.59
N GLN A 25 12.08 0.99 -3.65
CA GLN A 25 12.37 2.40 -3.92
C GLN A 25 11.87 2.84 -5.30
N ALA A 26 11.94 1.97 -6.32
CA ALA A 26 11.44 2.27 -7.66
C ALA A 26 9.91 2.39 -7.66
N ILE A 27 9.22 1.50 -6.95
CA ILE A 27 7.76 1.56 -6.76
C ILE A 27 7.36 2.87 -6.08
N ARG A 28 8.08 3.28 -5.04
CA ARG A 28 7.83 4.55 -4.32
C ARG A 28 8.06 5.79 -5.18
N GLN A 29 8.89 5.71 -6.20
CA GLN A 29 9.21 6.85 -7.07
C GLN A 29 8.37 6.89 -8.35
N GLU A 30 7.70 5.79 -8.67
CA GLU A 30 6.85 5.65 -9.84
C GLU A 30 5.70 6.67 -9.84
N ILE A 31 5.38 7.18 -11.03
CA ILE A 31 4.29 8.14 -11.25
C ILE A 31 2.96 7.41 -11.38
N ASN A 32 2.95 6.23 -12.01
CA ASN A 32 1.74 5.43 -12.26
C ASN A 32 1.88 4.02 -11.62
N PRO A 33 1.95 3.91 -10.28
CA PRO A 33 2.21 2.63 -9.61
C PRO A 33 1.09 1.61 -9.84
N LYS A 34 -0.13 2.07 -10.10
CA LYS A 34 -1.25 1.21 -10.46
C LYS A 34 -0.97 0.42 -11.75
N GLU A 35 -0.64 1.11 -12.83
CA GLU A 35 -0.40 0.50 -14.14
C GLU A 35 0.91 -0.28 -14.17
N THR A 36 1.97 0.25 -13.56
CA THR A 36 3.31 -0.35 -13.62
C THR A 36 3.48 -1.57 -12.71
N TYR A 37 2.82 -1.62 -11.55
CA TYR A 37 3.06 -2.66 -10.55
C TYR A 37 1.80 -3.34 -10.03
N PHE A 38 0.75 -2.59 -9.70
CA PHE A 38 -0.47 -3.20 -9.13
C PHE A 38 -1.17 -4.13 -10.13
N ILE A 39 -1.40 -3.66 -11.37
CA ILE A 39 -2.07 -4.47 -12.41
C ILE A 39 -1.26 -5.74 -12.72
N PRO A 40 0.07 -5.69 -12.95
CA PRO A 40 0.87 -6.89 -13.13
C PRO A 40 0.82 -7.85 -11.93
N LEU A 41 0.80 -7.34 -10.68
CA LEU A 41 0.63 -8.19 -9.51
C LEU A 41 -0.75 -8.88 -9.50
N ALA A 42 -1.82 -8.14 -9.78
CA ALA A 42 -3.16 -8.69 -9.89
C ALA A 42 -3.27 -9.75 -11.00
N GLN A 43 -2.56 -9.55 -12.11
CA GLN A 43 -2.48 -10.51 -13.20
C GLN A 43 -1.74 -11.78 -12.78
N GLN A 44 -0.58 -11.66 -12.12
CA GLN A 44 0.19 -12.80 -11.62
C GLN A 44 -0.61 -13.66 -10.62
N GLN A 45 -1.52 -13.04 -9.88
CA GLN A 45 -2.42 -13.73 -8.94
C GLN A 45 -3.73 -14.21 -9.59
N ASN A 46 -3.92 -14.04 -10.90
CA ASN A 46 -5.14 -14.38 -11.64
C ASN A 46 -6.40 -13.67 -11.12
N LEU A 47 -6.27 -12.41 -10.70
CA LEU A 47 -7.34 -11.63 -10.08
C LEU A 47 -7.94 -10.55 -10.98
N LEU A 48 -7.42 -10.32 -12.20
CA LEU A 48 -7.93 -9.27 -13.09
C LEU A 48 -9.40 -9.46 -13.47
N ASP A 49 -9.84 -10.70 -13.65
CA ASP A 49 -11.23 -11.02 -14.01
C ASP A 49 -12.19 -10.99 -12.81
N SER A 50 -11.67 -10.76 -11.60
CA SER A 50 -12.51 -10.63 -10.41
C SER A 50 -13.17 -9.24 -10.35
N PRO A 51 -14.33 -9.09 -9.68
CA PRO A 51 -14.98 -7.80 -9.52
C PRO A 51 -14.04 -6.74 -8.93
N GLY A 52 -13.92 -5.61 -9.63
CA GLY A 52 -13.00 -4.54 -9.24
C GLY A 52 -11.52 -4.86 -9.51
N GLU A 53 -11.22 -5.80 -10.41
CA GLU A 53 -9.87 -6.14 -10.89
C GLU A 53 -8.93 -6.56 -9.75
N GLY A 54 -9.46 -7.32 -8.79
CA GLY A 54 -8.68 -7.84 -7.67
C GLY A 54 -8.46 -6.87 -6.52
N ARG A 55 -8.86 -5.59 -6.63
CA ARG A 55 -8.62 -4.56 -5.60
C ARG A 55 -9.03 -4.97 -4.21
N LYS A 56 -10.27 -5.47 -4.04
CA LYS A 56 -10.77 -5.88 -2.73
C LYS A 56 -9.97 -7.06 -2.17
N ILE A 57 -9.68 -8.05 -2.99
CA ILE A 57 -9.00 -9.28 -2.58
C ILE A 57 -7.55 -8.96 -2.18
N LEU A 58 -6.83 -8.24 -3.03
CA LEU A 58 -5.44 -7.86 -2.79
C LEU A 58 -5.30 -6.93 -1.59
N ALA A 59 -6.21 -5.96 -1.42
CA ALA A 59 -6.19 -5.05 -0.28
C ALA A 59 -6.44 -5.78 1.05
N LEU A 60 -7.41 -6.69 1.09
CA LEU A 60 -7.68 -7.49 2.29
C LEU A 60 -6.50 -8.40 2.65
N SER A 61 -5.84 -9.00 1.65
CA SER A 61 -4.64 -9.80 1.85
C SER A 61 -3.47 -8.95 2.34
N ALA A 62 -3.23 -7.78 1.72
CA ALA A 62 -2.18 -6.86 2.13
C ALA A 62 -2.39 -6.34 3.56
N ALA A 63 -3.63 -6.06 3.96
CA ALA A 63 -3.97 -5.58 5.30
C ALA A 63 -3.58 -6.57 6.41
N GLN A 64 -3.47 -7.88 6.12
CA GLN A 64 -2.96 -8.86 7.09
C GLN A 64 -1.47 -8.64 7.41
N GLN A 65 -0.75 -7.90 6.57
CA GLN A 65 0.66 -7.54 6.73
C GLN A 65 0.82 -6.06 7.11
N TYR A 66 -0.09 -5.53 7.93
CA TYR A 66 -0.11 -4.10 8.28
C TYR A 66 1.23 -3.59 8.83
N ASP A 67 1.92 -4.36 9.67
CA ASP A 67 3.22 -3.95 10.23
C ASP A 67 4.27 -3.71 9.12
N ARG A 68 4.27 -4.55 8.09
CA ARG A 68 5.14 -4.38 6.92
C ARG A 68 4.75 -3.13 6.13
N ILE A 69 3.45 -2.90 5.92
CA ILE A 69 2.96 -1.68 5.26
C ILE A 69 3.40 -0.44 6.03
N ARG A 70 3.24 -0.43 7.36
CA ARG A 70 3.68 0.66 8.24
C ARG A 70 5.18 0.92 8.13
N GLN A 71 6.00 -0.12 8.06
CA GLN A 71 7.46 0.00 7.90
C GLN A 71 7.88 0.53 6.53
N LEU A 72 7.22 0.08 5.47
CA LEU A 72 7.57 0.42 4.09
C LEU A 72 6.97 1.76 3.61
N CYS A 73 5.92 2.24 4.26
CA CYS A 73 5.23 3.50 3.99
C CYS A 73 5.24 4.44 5.21
N PRO A 74 6.41 4.83 5.75
CA PRO A 74 6.49 5.58 7.00
C PRO A 74 5.91 6.99 6.89
N GLU A 75 6.12 7.68 5.77
CA GLU A 75 5.61 9.05 5.57
C GLU A 75 4.07 9.12 5.46
N ASP A 76 3.44 8.00 5.09
CA ASP A 76 2.01 7.93 4.81
C ASP A 76 1.27 7.24 5.98
N VAL A 77 1.50 5.94 6.13
CA VAL A 77 0.72 5.08 7.04
C VAL A 77 1.17 5.27 8.48
N ALA A 78 2.49 5.28 8.74
CA ALA A 78 2.98 5.42 10.11
C ALA A 78 2.68 6.79 10.71
N VAL A 79 2.79 7.86 9.91
CA VAL A 79 2.38 9.22 10.28
C VAL A 79 0.88 9.30 10.52
N LEU A 80 0.05 8.73 9.65
CA LEU A 80 -1.40 8.70 9.84
C LEU A 80 -1.79 7.97 11.13
N GLU A 81 -1.20 6.79 11.38
CA GLU A 81 -1.44 6.03 12.61
C GLU A 81 -1.05 6.83 13.85
N SER A 82 0.10 7.50 13.84
CA SER A 82 0.54 8.35 14.95
C SER A 82 -0.46 9.48 15.22
N ARG A 83 -0.98 10.13 14.17
CA ARG A 83 -1.97 11.20 14.31
C ARG A 83 -3.30 10.69 14.87
N ILE A 84 -3.74 9.52 14.43
CA ILE A 84 -4.96 8.87 14.94
C ILE A 84 -4.78 8.52 16.43
N LYS A 85 -3.64 7.92 16.81
CA LYS A 85 -3.32 7.60 18.22
C LYS A 85 -3.37 8.85 19.10
N SER A 86 -2.65 9.92 18.71
CA SER A 86 -2.65 11.17 19.47
C SER A 86 -4.05 11.80 19.58
N TRP A 87 -4.89 11.68 18.55
CA TRP A 87 -6.27 12.19 18.59
C TRP A 87 -7.16 11.36 19.53
N ILE A 88 -7.04 10.03 19.51
CA ILE A 88 -7.78 9.15 20.43
C ILE A 88 -7.38 9.44 21.88
N GLU A 89 -6.08 9.55 22.16
CA GLU A 89 -5.55 9.82 23.49
C GLU A 89 -5.96 11.23 23.98
N GLY A 90 -5.91 12.24 23.11
CA GLY A 90 -6.29 13.61 23.42
C GLY A 90 -7.79 13.84 23.62
N ASN A 91 -8.64 12.96 23.10
CA ASN A 91 -10.10 13.00 23.28
C ASN A 91 -10.60 12.18 24.48
N ASN A 92 -9.70 11.54 25.22
CA ASN A 92 -10.01 10.83 26.47
C ASN A 92 -9.77 11.71 27.73
N LEU A 93 -9.80 13.04 27.58
CA LEU A 93 -9.78 14.06 28.64
C LEU A 93 -11.07 14.88 28.60
#